data_AF-A0A6V8MQY2-F1
#
_entry.id   AF-A0A6V8MQY2-F1
#
_cell.length_a   1.000
_cell.length_b   1.000
_cell.length_c   1.000
_cell.angle_alpha   90.00
_cell.angle_beta   90.00
_cell.angle_gamma   90.00
#
_symmetry.space_group_name_H-M   'P 1'
#
loop_
_entity.id
_entity.type
_entity.pdbx_description
1 polymer ?
#
loop_
_entity_poly.entity_id
_entity_poly.type
_entity_poly.pdbx_seq_one_letter_code
_entity_poly.pdbx_strand_id
1 'polypeptide(L)'
;MLNKLAGIQGKLNNIGDEVYQTWSYEQRHEEIAKLVQGYQNGLPVQILCQLSASIAGGVAEAAEHLAILISRRERKAMVNRESGSDKALQDLLQATLLPARN
;
A
#
# COMPACT_ATOMS: atom_id res chain seq x y z
N MET A 1 -26.54 -20.50 2.24
CA MET A 1 -26.01 -19.73 1.09
C MET A 1 -25.00 -18.64 1.47
N LEU A 2 -24.84 -18.28 2.75
CA LEU A 2 -23.86 -17.26 3.20
C LEU A 2 -22.38 -17.72 3.15
N ASN A 3 -22.10 -19.02 3.24
CA ASN A 3 -20.72 -19.55 3.17
C ASN A 3 -20.04 -19.46 1.80
N LYS A 4 -20.80 -19.22 0.72
CA LYS A 4 -20.25 -19.16 -0.65
C LYS A 4 -19.60 -17.80 -0.97
N LEU A 5 -19.99 -16.75 -0.25
CA LEU A 5 -19.47 -15.39 -0.46
C LEU A 5 -18.11 -15.19 0.23
N ALA A 6 -17.88 -15.82 1.38
CA ALA A 6 -16.58 -15.80 2.06
C ALA A 6 -15.44 -16.39 1.21
N GLY A 7 -15.73 -17.46 0.46
CA GLY A 7 -14.76 -18.08 -0.46
C GLY A 7 -14.46 -17.27 -1.72
N ILE A 8 -15.34 -16.33 -2.10
CA ILE A 8 -15.12 -15.40 -3.23
C ILE A 8 -14.32 -14.18 -2.75
N GLN A 9 -14.60 -13.67 -1.56
CA GLN A 9 -13.89 -12.54 -0.95
C GLN A 9 -12.39 -12.82 -0.82
N GLY A 10 -12.00 -14.01 -0.35
CA GLY A 10 -10.60 -14.42 -0.25
C GLY A 10 -9.91 -14.70 -1.59
N LYS A 11 -10.66 -15.05 -2.64
CA LYS A 11 -10.11 -15.25 -3.99
C LYS A 11 -9.90 -13.93 -4.73
N LEU A 12 -10.78 -12.95 -4.56
CA LEU A 12 -10.60 -11.61 -5.15
C LEU A 12 -9.38 -10.89 -4.55
N ASN A 13 -9.12 -11.06 -3.25
CA ASN A 13 -7.91 -10.55 -2.61
C ASN A 13 -6.63 -11.10 -3.27
N ASN A 14 -6.66 -12.32 -3.81
CA ASN A 14 -5.49 -12.97 -4.42
C ASN A 14 -5.37 -12.76 -5.94
N ILE A 15 -6.48 -12.54 -6.66
CA ILE A 15 -6.43 -12.39 -8.14
C ILE A 15 -5.72 -11.09 -8.54
N GLY A 16 -5.93 -9.99 -7.80
CA GLY A 16 -5.20 -8.73 -8.04
C GLY A 16 -3.71 -8.92 -7.83
N ASP A 17 -3.33 -9.56 -6.72
CA ASP A 17 -1.95 -9.85 -6.35
C ASP A 17 -1.25 -10.70 -7.42
N GLU A 18 -1.89 -11.77 -7.90
CA GLU A 18 -1.34 -12.63 -8.98
C GLU A 18 -1.05 -11.86 -10.27
N VAL A 19 -1.90 -10.89 -10.63
CA VAL A 19 -1.65 -10.03 -11.81
C VAL A 19 -0.44 -9.14 -11.59
N TYR A 20 -0.33 -8.50 -10.43
CA TYR A 20 0.78 -7.60 -10.12
C TYR A 20 2.13 -8.34 -10.01
N GLN A 21 2.13 -9.62 -9.65
CA GLN A 21 3.35 -10.44 -9.67
C GLN A 21 3.95 -10.59 -11.08
N THR A 22 3.14 -10.40 -12.14
CA THR A 22 3.65 -10.42 -13.52
C THR A 22 4.22 -9.08 -13.98
N TRP A 23 4.04 -8.02 -13.19
CA TRP A 23 4.45 -6.66 -13.56
C TRP A 23 5.91 -6.38 -13.21
N SER A 24 6.56 -5.56 -14.03
CA SER A 24 7.90 -5.05 -13.72
C SER A 24 7.87 -4.14 -12.48
N TYR A 25 9.05 -3.83 -11.95
CA TYR A 25 9.16 -2.84 -10.87
C TYR A 25 8.59 -1.47 -11.30
N GLU A 26 8.90 -1.04 -12.51
CA GLU A 26 8.47 0.24 -13.10
C GLU A 26 6.95 0.31 -13.22
N GLN A 27 6.32 -0.75 -13.74
CA GLN A 27 4.86 -0.82 -13.86
C GLN A 27 4.16 -0.71 -12.50
N ARG A 28 4.68 -1.41 -11.49
CA ARG A 28 4.17 -1.32 -10.10
C ARG A 28 4.38 0.08 -9.53
N HIS A 29 5.55 0.68 -9.76
CA HIS A 29 5.87 2.02 -9.29
C HIS A 29 4.96 3.08 -9.91
N GLU A 30 4.72 3.02 -11.22
CA GLU A 30 3.82 3.94 -11.93
C GLU A 30 2.38 3.85 -11.44
N GLU A 31 1.89 2.63 -11.17
CA GLU A 31 0.54 2.44 -10.64
C GLU A 31 0.42 2.95 -9.20
N ILE A 32 1.42 2.70 -8.36
CA ILE A 32 1.47 3.27 -7.01
C ILE A 32 1.56 4.81 -7.06
N ALA A 33 2.25 5.38 -8.05
CA ALA A 33 2.28 6.84 -8.23
C ALA A 33 0.89 7.43 -8.49
N LYS A 34 0.01 6.73 -9.23
CA LYS A 34 -1.39 7.13 -9.40
C LYS A 34 -2.17 7.07 -8.09
N LEU A 35 -1.92 6.07 -7.26
CA LEU A 35 -2.53 6.00 -5.92
C LEU A 35 -2.09 7.16 -5.02
N VAL A 36 -0.81 7.56 -5.09
CA VAL A 36 -0.30 8.73 -4.38
C VAL A 36 -1.01 10.01 -4.85
N GLN A 37 -1.22 10.17 -6.15
CA GLN A 37 -2.03 11.30 -6.68
C GLN A 37 -3.46 11.24 -6.14
N GLY A 38 -4.08 10.05 -6.07
CA GLY A 38 -5.38 9.86 -5.45
C GLY A 38 -5.40 10.32 -3.99
N TYR A 39 -4.40 9.95 -3.20
CA TYR A 39 -4.24 10.38 -1.80
C TYR A 39 -4.11 11.89 -1.67
N GLN A 40 -3.30 12.52 -2.53
CA GLN A 40 -3.18 13.99 -2.57
C GLN A 40 -4.52 14.67 -2.88
N ASN A 41 -5.42 13.98 -3.60
CA ASN A 41 -6.77 14.43 -3.91
C ASN A 41 -7.84 13.96 -2.89
N GLY A 42 -7.43 13.41 -1.74
CA GLY A 42 -8.33 13.05 -0.64
C GLY A 42 -8.68 11.57 -0.53
N LEU A 43 -8.03 10.67 -1.29
CA LEU A 43 -8.14 9.23 -1.04
C LEU A 43 -7.67 8.91 0.39
N PRO A 44 -8.41 8.11 1.17
CA PRO A 44 -7.98 7.67 2.49
C PRO A 44 -6.61 6.96 2.47
N VAL A 45 -5.76 7.27 3.46
CA VAL A 45 -4.42 6.68 3.57
C VAL A 45 -4.44 5.17 3.73
N GLN A 46 -5.47 4.60 4.38
CA GLN A 46 -5.65 3.16 4.49
C GLN A 46 -5.76 2.51 3.09
N ILE A 47 -6.51 3.13 2.18
CA ILE A 47 -6.68 2.63 0.80
C ILE A 47 -5.37 2.75 0.03
N LEU A 48 -4.67 3.88 0.15
CA LEU A 48 -3.33 4.05 -0.43
C LEU A 48 -2.42 2.90 0.01
N CYS A 49 -2.34 2.63 1.31
CA CYS A 49 -1.40 1.65 1.87
C CYS A 49 -1.76 0.21 1.47
N GLN A 50 -3.03 -0.19 1.57
CA GLN A 50 -3.47 -1.54 1.24
C GLN A 50 -3.30 -1.85 -0.25
N LEU A 51 -3.69 -0.94 -1.14
CA LEU A 51 -3.52 -1.14 -2.57
C LEU A 51 -2.05 -1.10 -2.98
N SER A 52 -1.23 -0.25 -2.35
CA SER A 52 0.21 -0.24 -2.60
C SER A 52 0.86 -1.56 -2.19
N ALA A 53 0.46 -2.16 -1.06
CA ALA A 53 0.95 -3.46 -0.62
C ALA A 53 0.58 -4.59 -1.59
N SER A 54 -0.67 -4.60 -2.08
CA SER A 54 -1.13 -5.54 -3.11
C SER A 54 -0.32 -5.40 -4.41
N ILE A 55 -0.16 -4.17 -4.92
CA ILE A 55 0.58 -3.90 -6.15
C ILE A 55 2.06 -4.24 -6.01
N ALA A 56 2.69 -3.84 -4.90
CA ALA A 56 4.12 -4.06 -4.70
C ALA A 56 4.45 -5.54 -4.40
N GLY A 57 3.46 -6.33 -3.99
CA GLY A 57 3.63 -7.72 -3.58
C GLY A 57 4.00 -7.90 -2.10
N GLY A 58 3.89 -6.83 -1.30
CA GLY A 58 4.21 -6.86 0.12
C GLY A 58 4.33 -5.48 0.76
N VAL A 59 4.37 -5.48 2.10
CA VAL A 59 4.46 -4.25 2.91
C VAL A 59 5.82 -3.57 2.75
N ALA A 60 6.90 -4.35 2.67
CA ALA A 60 8.26 -3.81 2.57
C ALA A 60 8.48 -3.13 1.21
N GLU A 61 8.07 -3.80 0.15
CA GLU A 61 8.15 -3.35 -1.24
C GLU A 61 7.27 -2.10 -1.44
N ALA A 62 6.07 -2.08 -0.86
CA ALA A 62 5.22 -0.89 -0.89
C ALA A 62 5.86 0.29 -0.16
N ALA A 63 6.48 0.05 0.99
CA ALA A 63 7.15 1.10 1.73
C ALA A 63 8.31 1.72 0.95
N GLU A 64 9.04 0.93 0.17
CA GLU A 64 10.10 1.42 -0.72
C GLU A 64 9.56 2.35 -1.82
N HIS A 65 8.52 1.93 -2.55
CA HIS A 65 7.89 2.78 -3.56
C HIS A 65 7.33 4.07 -2.95
N LEU A 66 6.61 3.98 -1.83
CA LEU A 66 6.04 5.15 -1.15
C LEU A 66 7.12 6.08 -0.59
N ALA A 67 8.26 5.54 -0.15
CA ALA A 67 9.38 6.35 0.33
C ALA A 67 10.05 7.18 -0.78
N ILE A 68 10.00 6.70 -2.02
CA ILE A 68 10.45 7.42 -3.22
C ILE A 68 9.42 8.49 -3.63
N LEU A 69 8.13 8.14 -3.62
CA LEU A 69 7.06 8.97 -4.17
C LEU A 69 6.54 10.07 -3.23
N ILE A 70 6.59 9.84 -1.92
CA ILE A 70 6.06 10.76 -0.90
C ILE A 70 7.22 11.30 -0.10
N SER A 71 7.29 12.60 0.18
CA SER A 71 8.40 13.16 0.96
C SER A 71 8.45 12.61 2.39
N ARG A 72 9.64 12.47 2.98
CA ARG A 72 9.79 11.99 4.38
C ARG A 72 8.96 12.81 5.38
N ARG A 73 8.86 14.14 5.17
CA ARG A 73 8.05 15.02 6.01
C ARG A 73 6.58 14.63 5.99
N GLU A 74 6.05 14.39 4.80
CA GLU A 74 4.67 14.01 4.59
C GLU A 74 4.38 12.61 5.13
N ARG A 75 5.28 11.64 4.92
CA ARG A 75 5.16 10.30 5.50
C ARG A 75 5.11 10.33 7.03
N LYS A 76 5.92 11.19 7.67
CA LYS A 76 5.85 11.40 9.13
C LYS A 76 4.52 12.01 9.55
N ALA A 77 3.96 12.92 8.75
CA ALA A 77 2.64 13.48 9.02
C ALA A 77 1.52 12.43 8.90
N MET A 78 1.62 11.50 7.94
CA MET A 78 0.69 10.38 7.79
C MET A 78 0.69 9.50 9.05
N VAL A 79 1.87 9.09 9.53
CA VAL A 79 2.00 8.31 10.78
C VAL A 79 1.37 9.03 11.97
N ASN A 80 1.58 10.33 12.11
CA ASN A 80 1.04 11.08 13.25
C ASN A 80 -0.48 11.26 13.19
N ARG A 81 -1.06 11.31 11.98
CA ARG A 81 -2.52 11.44 11.78
C ARG A 81 -3.24 10.12 12.05
N GLU A 82 -2.64 9.02 11.61
CA GLU A 82 -3.13 7.68 11.87
C GLU A 82 -2.75 7.22 13.28
N SER A 83 -3.47 7.76 14.26
CA SER A 83 -3.42 7.35 15.67
C SER A 83 -4.58 6.41 15.97
N GLY A 84 -4.51 5.18 15.45
CA GLY A 84 -5.59 4.20 15.49
C GLY A 84 -5.14 2.76 15.71
N SER A 85 -6.11 1.89 16.03
CA SER A 85 -5.95 0.48 16.43
C SER A 85 -5.54 -0.50 15.31
N ASP A 86 -5.36 -0.03 14.07
CA ASP A 86 -4.91 -0.88 12.95
C ASP A 86 -3.38 -0.96 12.92
N LYS A 87 -2.86 -1.96 13.63
CA LYS A 87 -1.42 -2.23 13.74
C LYS A 87 -0.76 -2.45 12.38
N ALA A 88 -1.46 -3.10 11.43
CA ALA A 88 -0.88 -3.41 10.13
C ALA A 88 -0.69 -2.15 9.28
N LEU A 89 -1.67 -1.24 9.30
CA LEU A 89 -1.54 0.07 8.67
C LEU A 89 -0.40 0.89 9.30
N GLN A 90 -0.31 0.87 10.64
CA GLN A 90 0.74 1.58 11.36
C GLN A 90 2.14 1.04 11.03
N ASP A 91 2.31 -0.29 10.99
CA ASP A 91 3.58 -0.94 10.67
C ASP A 91 4.03 -0.58 9.24
N LEU A 92 3.12 -0.55 8.26
CA LEU A 92 3.43 -0.12 6.89
C LEU A 92 3.85 1.35 6.84
N LEU A 93 3.07 2.25 7.44
CA LEU A 93 3.40 3.69 7.46
C LEU A 93 4.74 3.94 8.14
N GLN A 94 5.03 3.22 9.22
CA GLN A 94 6.30 3.30 9.93
C GLN A 94 7.46 2.75 9.10
N ALA A 95 7.26 1.68 8.33
CA ALA A 95 8.27 1.13 7.41
C ALA A 95 8.69 2.15 6.35
N THR A 96 7.78 3.02 5.90
CA THR A 96 8.13 4.09 4.94
C THR A 96 9.13 5.12 5.49
N LEU A 97 9.34 5.18 6.81
CA LEU A 97 10.29 6.09 7.45
C LEU A 97 11.71 5.52 7.55
N LEU A 98 11.87 4.21 7.30
CA LEU A 98 13.17 3.56 7.29
C LEU A 98 13.98 4.00 6.05
N PRO A 99 15.31 4.07 6.15
CA PRO A 99 16.15 4.21 4.97
C PRO A 99 15.94 3.00 4.05
N ALA A 100 15.93 3.23 2.73
CA ALA A 100 15.88 2.14 1.75
C ALA A 100 17.02 1.15 2.05
N ARG A 101 16.72 -0.15 1.99
CA ARG A 101 17.74 -1.19 2.18
C ARG A 101 18.75 -1.07 1.02
N ASN A 102 20.00 -0.80 1.37
CA ASN A 102 21.14 -0.79 0.43
C ASN A 102 21.43 -2.19 -0.10
#